data_AF-A0A9P0Q7Y2-F1
#
_entry.id   AF-A0A9P0Q7Y2-F1
#
_cell.length_a   1.000
_cell.length_b   1.000
_cell.length_c   1.000
_cell.angle_alpha   90.00
_cell.angle_beta   90.00
_cell.angle_gamma   90.00
#
_symmetry.space_group_name_H-M   'P 1'
#
loop_
_entity.id
_entity.type
_entity.pdbx_description
1 polymer ?
#
loop_
_entity_poly.entity_id
_entity_poly.type
_entity_poly.pdbx_seq_one_letter_code
_entity_poly.pdbx_strand_id
1 'polypeptide(L)'
;MVSENEIPEGEIPIFDMKNFTLRHLTKIVLPVLKKYMIYTQEAHPIRLRAIHLLNTPPFLDKCMAFVRPFLKAEVAEMLHCHLPDSETLYQYVPRKCLPVEYGGESGLTCEDIKKEWMDKVMKYRDYLIDESRWAVDENKRTGDKRQTGMEGSFRTLSID
;
A
#
# COMPACT_ATOMS: atom_id res chain seq x y z
N MET A 1 -0.31 15.17 -0.57
CA MET A 1 -1.53 15.66 0.10
C MET A 1 -1.32 16.93 0.90
N VAL A 2 -0.44 16.97 1.92
CA VAL A 2 -0.28 18.18 2.76
C VAL A 2 0.37 19.36 2.02
N SER A 3 1.14 19.09 0.97
CA SER A 3 1.85 20.09 0.16
C SER A 3 1.55 20.04 -1.34
N GLU A 4 0.69 19.10 -1.76
CA GLU A 4 0.37 18.91 -3.17
C GLU A 4 -0.89 19.72 -3.42
N ASN A 5 -0.83 20.71 -4.31
CA ASN A 5 -2.01 21.52 -4.65
C ASN A 5 -2.99 20.76 -5.57
N GLU A 6 -2.53 19.65 -6.16
CA GLU A 6 -3.29 18.81 -7.08
C GLU A 6 -3.18 17.34 -6.64
N ILE A 7 -4.29 16.61 -6.75
CA ILE A 7 -4.31 15.17 -6.51
C ILE A 7 -3.95 14.49 -7.83
N PRO A 8 -2.96 13.58 -7.87
CA PRO A 8 -2.61 12.88 -9.10
C PRO A 8 -3.78 12.01 -9.59
N GLU A 9 -3.91 11.89 -10.92
CA GLU A 9 -4.97 11.10 -11.55
C GLU A 9 -4.90 9.60 -11.25
N GLY A 10 -3.74 9.12 -10.80
CA GLY A 10 -3.56 7.76 -10.33
C GLY A 10 -2.15 7.47 -9.85
N GLU A 11 -1.96 6.26 -9.31
CA GLU A 11 -0.68 5.79 -8.79
C GLU A 11 -0.31 4.39 -9.29
N ILE A 12 1.00 4.13 -9.30
CA ILE A 12 1.60 2.82 -9.61
C ILE A 12 2.58 2.47 -8.49
N PRO A 13 2.15 1.73 -7.45
CA PRO A 13 3.04 1.26 -6.41
C PRO A 13 4.03 0.22 -6.93
N ILE A 14 5.30 0.36 -6.56
CA ILE A 14 6.39 -0.56 -6.89
C ILE A 14 6.98 -1.08 -5.57
N PHE A 15 6.94 -2.39 -5.36
CA PHE A 15 7.48 -3.05 -4.18
C PHE A 15 8.68 -3.89 -4.55
N ASP A 16 9.83 -3.60 -3.96
CA ASP A 16 11.03 -4.41 -4.11
C ASP A 16 11.05 -5.55 -3.08
N MET A 17 11.02 -6.79 -3.57
CA MET A 17 11.07 -7.99 -2.73
C MET A 17 12.50 -8.50 -2.49
N LYS A 18 13.54 -7.78 -2.93
CA LYS A 18 14.93 -8.12 -2.65
C LYS A 18 15.15 -8.21 -1.14
N ASN A 19 15.76 -9.32 -0.71
CA ASN A 19 15.97 -9.65 0.71
C ASN A 19 14.69 -9.86 1.55
N PHE A 20 13.50 -9.88 0.94
CA PHE A 20 12.30 -10.29 1.65
C PHE A 20 12.43 -11.77 2.03
N THR A 21 11.96 -12.15 3.23
CA THR A 21 11.99 -13.54 3.71
C THR A 21 10.66 -13.89 4.35
N LEU A 22 10.36 -15.20 4.48
CA LEU A 22 9.15 -15.67 5.18
C LEU A 22 9.10 -15.21 6.66
N ARG A 23 10.24 -14.85 7.27
CA ARG A 23 10.27 -14.26 8.62
C ARG A 23 9.54 -12.91 8.67
N HIS A 24 9.51 -12.15 7.58
CA HIS A 24 8.76 -10.90 7.56
C HIS A 24 7.25 -11.14 7.64
N LEU A 25 6.74 -12.25 7.09
CA LEU A 25 5.33 -12.61 7.19
C LEU A 25 4.89 -12.83 8.64
N THR A 26 5.78 -13.35 9.50
CA THR A 26 5.46 -13.57 10.92
C THR A 26 5.34 -12.27 11.73
N LYS A 27 5.74 -11.13 11.15
CA LYS A 27 5.60 -9.80 11.75
C LYS A 27 4.29 -9.10 11.32
N ILE A 28 3.54 -9.70 10.40
CA ILE A 28 2.28 -9.12 9.91
C ILE A 28 1.19 -9.33 10.96
N VAL A 29 0.59 -8.22 11.39
CA VAL A 29 -0.60 -8.23 12.25
C VAL A 29 -1.85 -8.26 11.36
N LEU A 30 -2.51 -9.42 11.27
CA LEU A 30 -3.63 -9.65 10.34
C LEU A 30 -4.77 -8.61 10.41
N PRO A 31 -5.26 -8.19 11.59
CA PRO A 31 -6.28 -7.14 11.66
C PRO A 31 -5.82 -5.80 11.07
N VAL A 32 -4.54 -5.46 11.22
CA VAL A 32 -3.95 -4.23 10.66
C VAL A 32 -3.85 -4.35 9.15
N LEU A 33 -3.38 -5.49 8.63
CA LEU A 33 -3.35 -5.76 7.20
C LEU A 33 -4.75 -5.64 6.59
N LYS A 34 -5.77 -6.27 7.19
CA LYS A 34 -7.15 -6.17 6.70
C LYS A 34 -7.63 -4.72 6.62
N LYS A 35 -7.39 -3.92 7.66
CA LYS A 35 -7.75 -2.49 7.67
C LYS A 35 -7.02 -1.71 6.58
N TYR A 36 -5.72 -1.95 6.42
CA TYR A 36 -4.90 -1.34 5.39
C TYR A 36 -5.44 -1.67 3.99
N MET A 37 -5.75 -2.94 3.71
CA MET A 37 -6.29 -3.38 2.43
C MET A 37 -7.67 -2.79 2.13
N ILE A 38 -8.54 -2.63 3.13
CA ILE A 38 -9.83 -1.94 2.95
C ILE A 38 -9.57 -0.46 2.59
N TYR A 39 -8.70 0.21 3.33
CA TYR A 39 -8.38 1.60 3.06
C TYR A 39 -7.87 1.81 1.63
N THR A 40 -6.87 1.04 1.20
CA THR A 40 -6.26 1.22 -0.13
C THR A 40 -7.21 0.93 -1.29
N GLN A 41 -8.22 0.07 -1.10
CA GLN A 41 -9.11 -0.38 -2.17
C GLN A 41 -10.50 0.30 -2.17
N GLU A 42 -10.89 0.97 -1.08
CA GLU A 42 -12.21 1.58 -0.93
C GLU A 42 -12.18 3.07 -0.57
N ALA A 43 -11.12 3.54 0.10
CA ALA A 43 -11.09 4.84 0.73
C ALA A 43 -9.92 5.73 0.28
N HIS A 44 -8.87 5.14 -0.30
CA HIS A 44 -7.74 5.91 -0.79
C HIS A 44 -8.19 6.74 -2.01
N PRO A 45 -8.04 8.08 -1.98
CA PRO A 45 -8.65 8.95 -2.99
C PRO A 45 -7.81 9.08 -4.27
N ILE A 46 -6.87 8.16 -4.50
CA ILE A 46 -6.05 8.09 -5.71
C ILE A 46 -6.36 6.77 -6.41
N ARG A 47 -6.58 6.84 -7.73
CA ARG A 47 -6.87 5.65 -8.52
C ARG A 47 -5.63 4.77 -8.65
N LEU A 48 -5.72 3.55 -8.15
CA LEU A 48 -4.70 2.54 -8.39
C LEU A 48 -4.72 2.11 -9.87
N ARG A 49 -3.56 2.17 -10.55
CA ARG A 49 -3.45 1.82 -11.98
C ARG A 49 -2.81 0.45 -12.21
N ALA A 50 -1.80 0.11 -11.44
CA ALA A 50 -1.05 -1.14 -11.51
C ALA A 50 -0.26 -1.32 -10.20
N ILE A 51 0.07 -2.55 -9.82
CA ILE A 51 0.99 -2.86 -8.71
C ILE A 51 2.14 -3.68 -9.27
N HIS A 52 3.39 -3.29 -9.02
CA HIS A 52 4.56 -4.04 -9.46
C HIS A 52 5.33 -4.63 -8.28
N LEU A 53 5.57 -5.94 -8.31
CA LEU A 53 6.48 -6.63 -7.40
C LEU A 53 7.79 -6.92 -8.13
N LEU A 54 8.89 -6.32 -7.70
CA LEU A 54 10.23 -6.54 -8.26
C LEU A 54 10.97 -7.61 -7.46
N ASN A 55 11.95 -8.25 -8.11
CA ASN A 55 12.82 -9.23 -7.48
C ASN A 55 12.04 -10.36 -6.79
N THR A 56 10.97 -10.83 -7.43
CA THR A 56 10.03 -11.76 -6.79
C THR A 56 10.70 -13.08 -6.43
N PRO A 57 10.59 -13.54 -5.17
CA PRO A 57 11.25 -14.77 -4.72
C PRO A 57 10.46 -16.02 -5.11
N PRO A 58 11.08 -17.21 -5.12
CA PRO A 58 10.39 -18.48 -5.42
C PRO A 58 9.22 -18.83 -4.50
N PHE A 59 9.14 -18.21 -3.31
CA PHE A 59 8.06 -18.41 -2.35
C PHE A 59 6.97 -17.33 -2.41
N LEU A 60 6.91 -16.54 -3.49
CA LEU A 60 5.89 -15.49 -3.67
C LEU A 60 4.47 -16.02 -3.50
N ASP A 61 4.16 -17.22 -4.01
CA ASP A 61 2.83 -17.82 -3.89
C ASP A 61 2.37 -17.96 -2.43
N LYS A 62 3.31 -18.25 -1.51
CA LYS A 62 3.02 -18.32 -0.08
C LYS A 62 2.70 -16.95 0.51
N CYS A 63 3.39 -15.91 0.05
CA CYS A 63 3.09 -14.53 0.44
C CYS A 63 1.70 -14.12 -0.08
N MET A 64 1.41 -14.44 -1.34
CA MET A 64 0.12 -14.13 -1.97
C MET A 64 -1.02 -14.89 -1.31
N ALA A 65 -0.85 -16.14 -0.88
CA ALA A 65 -1.87 -16.86 -0.12
C ALA A 65 -2.29 -16.13 1.16
N PHE A 66 -1.39 -15.36 1.78
CA PHE A 66 -1.67 -14.57 2.98
C PHE A 66 -2.41 -13.26 2.69
N VAL A 67 -2.15 -12.65 1.52
CA VAL A 67 -2.71 -11.33 1.14
C VAL A 67 -4.00 -11.46 0.31
N ARG A 68 -4.12 -12.49 -0.53
CA ARG A 68 -5.27 -12.76 -1.42
C ARG A 68 -6.64 -12.68 -0.74
N PRO A 69 -6.86 -13.18 0.50
CA PRO A 69 -8.17 -13.09 1.16
C PRO A 69 -8.66 -11.64 1.39
N PHE A 70 -7.77 -10.66 1.30
CA PHE A 70 -8.08 -9.25 1.52
C PHE A 70 -8.05 -8.43 0.21
N LEU A 71 -7.74 -9.05 -0.92
CA LEU A 71 -7.70 -8.42 -2.24
C LEU A 71 -9.03 -8.59 -2.97
N LYS A 72 -9.53 -7.50 -3.56
CA LYS A 72 -10.57 -7.58 -4.60
C LYS A 72 -10.01 -8.23 -5.86
N ALA A 73 -10.87 -8.90 -6.62
CA ALA A 73 -10.49 -9.52 -7.89
C ALA A 73 -9.85 -8.51 -8.85
N GLU A 74 -10.47 -7.33 -9.01
CA GLU A 74 -9.98 -6.23 -9.85
C GLU A 74 -8.56 -5.77 -9.47
N VAL A 75 -8.23 -5.76 -8.17
CA VAL A 75 -6.91 -5.34 -7.69
C VAL A 75 -5.89 -6.45 -7.87
N ALA A 76 -6.31 -7.72 -7.72
CA ALA A 76 -5.46 -8.85 -8.00
C ALA A 76 -5.06 -8.93 -9.49
N GLU A 77 -5.94 -8.51 -10.40
CA GLU A 77 -5.68 -8.41 -11.84
C GLU A 77 -4.66 -7.32 -12.20
N MET A 78 -4.52 -6.29 -11.36
CA MET A 78 -3.54 -5.21 -11.52
C MET A 78 -2.12 -5.58 -11.05
N LEU A 79 -1.92 -6.79 -10.52
CA LEU A 79 -0.63 -7.21 -9.98
C LEU A 79 0.29 -7.76 -11.08
N HIS A 80 1.47 -7.17 -11.19
CA HIS A 80 2.53 -7.58 -12.10
C HIS A 80 3.77 -8.01 -11.31
N CYS A 81 4.27 -9.21 -11.63
CA CYS A 81 5.42 -9.80 -10.94
C CYS A 81 6.63 -9.84 -11.87
N HIS A 82 7.76 -9.36 -11.37
CA HIS A 82 8.99 -9.25 -12.13
C HIS A 82 10.10 -10.05 -11.43
N LEU A 83 10.67 -11.01 -12.17
CA LEU A 83 11.81 -11.78 -11.72
C LEU A 83 13.05 -10.87 -11.55
N PRO A 84 14.03 -11.30 -10.72
CA PRO A 84 15.32 -10.61 -10.65
C PRO A 84 15.93 -10.38 -12.04
N ASP A 85 16.57 -9.22 -12.21
CA ASP A 85 17.25 -8.78 -13.44
C ASP A 85 16.34 -8.68 -14.70
N SER A 86 15.02 -8.75 -14.53
CA SER A 86 14.07 -8.61 -15.63
C SER A 86 13.82 -7.14 -15.99
N GLU A 87 13.76 -6.86 -17.30
CA GLU A 87 13.40 -5.55 -17.84
C GLU A 87 11.89 -5.37 -18.06
N THR A 88 11.08 -6.35 -17.66
CA THR A 88 9.62 -6.35 -17.90
C THR A 88 8.88 -5.19 -17.23
N LEU A 89 9.44 -4.57 -16.20
CA LEU A 89 8.90 -3.35 -15.58
C LEU A 89 8.82 -2.19 -16.58
N TYR A 90 9.78 -2.08 -17.50
CA TYR A 90 9.87 -0.94 -18.43
C TYR A 90 8.74 -0.91 -19.46
N GLN A 91 7.97 -1.98 -19.58
CA GLN A 91 6.73 -2.03 -20.38
C GLN A 91 5.61 -1.21 -19.75
N TYR A 92 5.68 -0.97 -18.44
CA TYR A 92 4.64 -0.30 -17.65
C TYR A 92 5.10 1.06 -17.14
N VAL A 93 6.37 1.18 -16.75
CA VAL A 93 6.92 2.40 -16.14
C VAL A 93 8.12 2.89 -16.96
N PRO A 94 8.09 4.12 -17.50
CA PRO A 94 9.21 4.69 -18.25
C PRO A 94 10.48 4.79 -17.40
N ARG A 95 11.63 4.43 -17.99
CA ARG A 95 12.93 4.47 -17.30
C ARG A 95 13.29 5.84 -16.74
N LYS A 96 12.92 6.92 -17.43
CA LYS A 96 13.09 8.31 -16.96
C LYS A 96 12.44 8.61 -15.59
N CYS A 97 11.47 7.80 -15.15
CA CYS A 97 10.79 7.96 -13.86
C CYS A 97 11.40 7.11 -12.74
N LEU A 98 12.31 6.18 -13.07
CA LEU A 98 12.86 5.22 -12.12
C LEU A 98 14.22 5.69 -11.59
N PRO A 99 14.58 5.33 -10.35
CA PRO A 99 15.92 5.58 -9.81
C PRO A 99 16.96 4.64 -10.44
N VAL A 100 18.22 5.00 -10.30
CA VAL A 100 19.35 4.31 -10.95
C VAL A 100 19.47 2.84 -10.52
N GLU A 101 19.10 2.49 -9.30
CA GLU A 101 19.14 1.11 -8.77
C GLU A 101 18.17 0.16 -9.49
N TYR A 102 17.13 0.70 -10.13
CA TYR A 102 16.19 -0.05 -10.97
C TYR A 102 16.44 0.19 -12.46
N GLY A 103 17.67 0.56 -12.84
CA GLY A 103 18.07 0.81 -14.23
C GLY A 103 17.41 2.03 -14.86
N GLY A 104 16.93 2.97 -14.02
CA GLY A 104 16.27 4.19 -14.45
C GLY A 104 17.20 5.30 -14.89
N GLU A 105 16.62 6.30 -15.54
CA GLU A 105 17.28 7.45 -16.16
C GLU A 105 16.89 8.78 -15.48
N SER A 106 16.22 8.73 -14.32
CA SER A 106 15.81 9.94 -13.58
C SER A 106 17.00 10.76 -13.07
N GLY A 107 18.18 10.14 -12.96
CA GLY A 107 19.37 10.72 -12.33
C GLY A 107 19.34 10.71 -10.80
N LEU A 108 18.27 10.17 -10.18
CA LEU A 108 18.14 10.06 -8.73
C LEU A 108 18.44 8.64 -8.25
N THR A 109 19.02 8.53 -7.06
CA THR A 109 19.12 7.26 -6.33
C THR A 109 17.90 7.03 -5.44
N CYS A 110 17.69 5.79 -5.00
CA CYS A 110 16.69 5.48 -3.97
C CYS A 110 16.96 6.26 -2.67
N GLU A 111 18.23 6.50 -2.32
CA GLU A 111 18.57 7.27 -1.12
C GLU A 111 18.24 8.76 -1.28
N ASP A 112 18.43 9.34 -2.46
CA ASP A 112 18.02 10.73 -2.75
C ASP A 112 16.51 10.90 -2.60
N ILE A 113 15.73 10.00 -3.22
CA ILE A 113 14.26 9.99 -3.13
C ILE A 113 13.81 9.83 -1.69
N LYS A 114 14.41 8.89 -0.95
CA LYS A 114 14.12 8.68 0.48
C LYS A 114 14.42 9.93 1.29
N LYS A 115 15.56 10.58 1.07
CA LYS A 115 15.94 11.80 1.77
C LYS A 115 14.93 12.91 1.51
N GLU A 116 14.53 13.13 0.25
CA GLU A 116 13.50 14.12 -0.09
C GLU A 116 12.17 13.86 0.63
N TRP A 117 11.70 12.62 0.63
CA TRP A 117 10.47 12.23 1.32
C TRP A 117 10.59 12.39 2.84
N MET A 118 11.72 12.02 3.43
CA MET A 118 11.97 12.21 4.87
C MET A 118 11.99 13.70 5.22
N ASP A 119 12.68 14.52 4.45
CA ASP A 119 12.72 15.98 4.63
C ASP A 119 11.30 16.58 4.55
N LYS A 120 10.47 16.09 3.62
CA LYS A 120 9.05 16.47 3.48
C LYS A 120 8.21 16.04 4.69
N VAL A 121 8.32 14.80 5.14
CA VAL A 121 7.61 14.30 6.34
C VAL A 121 7.99 15.11 7.57
N MET A 122 9.29 15.38 7.76
CA MET A 122 9.78 16.17 8.88
C MET A 122 9.30 17.62 8.83
N LYS A 123 9.27 18.24 7.65
CA LYS A 123 8.74 19.59 7.44
C LYS A 123 7.26 19.71 7.86
N TYR A 124 6.46 18.68 7.62
CA TYR A 124 5.02 18.67 7.96
C TYR A 124 4.70 17.89 9.24
N ARG A 125 5.70 17.56 10.05
CA ARG A 125 5.55 16.71 11.23
C ARG A 125 4.43 17.18 12.15
N ASP A 126 4.41 18.47 12.49
CA ASP A 126 3.45 19.02 13.45
C ASP A 126 2.01 18.96 12.92
N TYR A 127 1.83 19.13 11.61
CA TYR A 127 0.54 18.91 10.96
C TYR A 127 0.14 17.42 11.02
N LEU A 128 1.09 16.50 10.81
CA LEU A 128 0.83 15.07 10.74
C LEU A 128 0.46 14.45 12.09
N ILE A 129 1.04 14.93 13.19
CA ILE A 129 0.82 14.38 14.54
C ILE A 129 -0.35 15.02 15.28
N ASP A 130 -0.97 16.07 14.72
CA ASP A 130 -2.11 16.75 15.34
C ASP A 130 -3.37 15.88 15.27
N GLU A 131 -3.64 15.15 16.35
CA GLU A 131 -4.76 14.22 16.48
C GLU A 131 -6.12 14.88 16.22
N SER A 132 -6.25 16.19 16.48
CA SER A 132 -7.50 16.91 16.26
C SER A 132 -7.92 16.96 14.78
N ARG A 133 -6.97 16.77 13.86
CA ARG A 133 -7.20 16.76 12.40
C ARG A 133 -7.70 15.43 11.87
N TRP A 134 -7.51 14.35 12.61
CA TRP A 134 -7.85 12.99 12.18
C TRP A 134 -9.16 12.49 12.82
N ALA A 135 -9.75 13.29 13.71
CA ALA A 135 -11.02 12.96 14.34
C ALA A 135 -12.15 12.90 13.32
N VAL A 136 -12.87 11.77 13.32
CA VAL A 136 -14.06 11.59 12.48
C VAL A 136 -15.25 12.25 13.18
N ASP A 137 -15.95 13.13 12.47
CA ASP A 137 -17.21 13.68 12.93
C ASP A 137 -18.33 12.65 12.74
N GLU A 138 -18.60 11.86 13.77
CA GLU A 138 -19.60 10.78 13.76
C GLU A 138 -21.03 11.26 13.43
N ASN A 139 -21.32 12.55 13.60
CA ASN A 139 -22.64 13.10 13.23
C ASN A 139 -22.82 13.17 11.71
N LYS A 140 -21.72 13.20 10.95
CA LYS A 140 -21.71 13.27 9.48
C LYS A 140 -21.62 11.90 8.81
N ARG A 141 -21.56 10.81 9.58
CA ARG A 141 -21.46 9.46 9.02
C ARG A 141 -22.78 9.06 8.36
N THR A 142 -22.75 8.83 7.06
CA THR A 142 -23.88 8.32 6.27
C THR A 142 -23.88 6.79 6.28
N GLY A 143 -25.04 6.15 6.55
CA GLY A 143 -25.20 4.69 6.58
C GLY A 143 -25.50 4.13 7.97
N ASP A 144 -25.86 2.83 8.05
CA ASP A 144 -26.19 2.17 9.32
C ASP A 144 -24.94 2.10 10.22
N LYS A 145 -25.09 2.51 11.48
CA LYS A 145 -23.97 2.72 12.41
C LYS A 145 -23.17 1.44 12.71
N ARG A 146 -23.73 0.28 12.36
CA ARG A 146 -23.33 -1.08 12.72
C ARG A 146 -22.27 -1.73 11.83
N GLN A 147 -21.94 -1.18 10.66
CA GLN A 147 -21.10 -1.88 9.68
C GLN A 147 -19.61 -1.51 9.67
N THR A 148 -19.17 -0.54 10.47
CA THR A 148 -17.79 -0.06 10.44
C THR A 148 -17.01 -0.51 11.67
N GLY A 149 -16.45 -1.71 11.59
CA GLY A 149 -15.32 -2.11 12.43
C GLY A 149 -15.62 -3.24 13.40
N MET A 150 -15.06 -4.42 13.11
CA MET A 150 -14.65 -5.49 14.05
C MET A 150 -15.58 -5.87 15.23
N GLU A 151 -16.85 -5.47 15.28
CA GLU A 151 -17.84 -6.04 16.18
C GLU A 151 -18.40 -7.31 15.56
N GLY A 152 -17.67 -8.41 15.74
CA GLY A 152 -18.10 -9.69 15.20
C GLY A 152 -17.09 -10.81 15.44
N SER A 153 -16.70 -11.06 16.70
CA SER A 153 -16.12 -12.35 17.09
C SER A 153 -16.17 -12.64 18.60
N PHE A 154 -17.08 -12.03 19.37
CA PHE A 154 -17.28 -12.45 20.75
C PHE A 154 -18.77 -12.54 21.10
N ARG A 155 -19.21 -13.79 21.26
CA ARG A 155 -20.41 -14.27 21.96
C ARG A 155 -21.77 -14.05 21.30
N THR A 156 -22.12 -15.01 20.44
CA THR A 156 -23.48 -15.56 20.47
C THR A 156 -23.37 -17.07 20.69
N LEU A 157 -23.17 -17.45 21.95
CA LEU A 157 -23.48 -18.80 22.42
C LEU A 157 -24.99 -18.82 22.58
N SER A 158 -25.71 -19.31 21.58
CA SER A 158 -27.07 -19.81 21.78
C SER A 158 -26.92 -21.19 22.41
N ILE A 159 -27.08 -21.23 23.73
CA ILE A 159 -27.38 -22.47 24.45
C ILE A 159 -28.85 -22.76 24.16
N ASP A 160 -29.12 -23.95 23.63
CA ASP A 160 -30.35 -24.70 23.91
C ASP A 160 -29.90 -26.01 24.59
#